data_AF-A0A937W3I4-F1
#
_entry.id   AF-A0A937W3I4-F1
#
_cell.length_a   1.000
_cell.length_b   1.000
_cell.length_c   1.000
_cell.angle_alpha   90.00
_cell.angle_beta   90.00
_cell.angle_gamma   90.00
#
_symmetry.space_group_name_H-M   'P 1'
#
loop_
_entity.id
_entity.type
_entity.pdbx_description
1 polymer ?
#
loop_
_entity_poly.entity_id
_entity_poly.type
_entity_poly.pdbx_seq_one_letter_code
_entity_poly.pdbx_strand_id
1 'polypeptide(L)' 'MITHVAMDMDGVLYRGDQPLPGAIETLKTLRQRGVKVV' A
#
# COMPACT_ATOMS: atom_id res chain seq x y z
N MET A 1 5.97 -17.52 0.85
CA MET A 1 6.54 -16.16 0.95
C MET A 1 5.72 -15.26 0.02
N ILE A 2 5.23 -14.11 0.49
CA ILE A 2 4.42 -13.19 -0.35
C ILE A 2 5.39 -12.32 -1.16
N THR A 3 5.19 -12.24 -2.47
CA THR A 3 6.04 -11.44 -3.37
C THR A 3 5.29 -10.31 -4.05
N HIS A 4 3.95 -10.38 -4.09
CA HIS A 4 3.08 -9.37 -4.69
C HIS A 4 1.87 -9.14 -3.78
N VAL A 5 1.41 -7.90 -3.71
CA VAL A 5 0.19 -7.51 -3.00
C VAL A 5 -0.58 -6.57 -3.92
N ALA A 6 -1.84 -6.92 -4.20
CA ALA A 6 -2.79 -6.02 -4.84
C ALA A 6 -3.50 -5.21 -3.77
N MET A 7 -3.58 -3.89 -3.93
CA MET A 7 -4.26 -3.02 -2.99
C MET A 7 -5.31 -2.19 -3.72
N ASP A 8 -6.52 -2.17 -3.17
CA ASP A 8 -7.55 -1.25 -3.64
C ASP A 8 -7.16 0.20 -3.31
N MET A 9 -7.78 1.16 -3.99
CA MET A 9 -7.51 2.59 -3.83
C MET A 9 -8.46 3.20 -2.80
N ASP A 10 -9.73 3.36 -3.15
CA ASP A 10 -10.70 4.09 -2.34
C ASP A 10 -11.13 3.28 -1.11
N GLY A 11 -10.95 3.86 0.07
CA GLY A 11 -11.23 3.19 1.35
C GLY A 11 -10.10 2.28 1.84
N VAL A 12 -9.03 2.09 1.05
CA VAL A 12 -7.86 1.28 1.45
C VAL A 12 -6.57 2.10 1.48
N LEU A 13 -6.21 2.75 0.36
CA LEU A 13 -5.05 3.65 0.31
C LEU A 13 -5.45 5.12 0.45
N TYR A 14 -6.64 5.49 -0.06
CA TYR A 14 -7.11 6.87 -0.13
C TYR A 14 -8.54 7.01 0.41
N ARG A 15 -8.89 8.24 0.81
CA ARG A 15 -10.26 8.73 0.95
C ARG A 15 -10.35 10.03 0.15
N GLY A 16 -10.90 9.94 -1.06
CA GLY A 16 -10.81 11.05 -2.01
C GLY A 16 -9.35 11.30 -2.40
N ASP A 17 -8.89 12.53 -2.25
CA ASP A 17 -7.50 12.92 -2.52
C ASP A 17 -6.54 12.73 -1.33
N GLN A 18 -7.08 12.37 -0.15
CA GLN A 18 -6.28 12.20 1.07
C GLN A 18 -5.83 10.75 1.25
N PRO A 19 -4.53 10.47 1.41
CA PRO A 19 -4.08 9.13 1.79
C PRO A 19 -4.59 8.77 3.19
N LEU A 20 -4.98 7.51 3.38
CA LEU A 20 -5.37 7.02 4.70
C LEU A 20 -4.14 6.90 5.63
N PRO A 21 -4.32 7.11 6.95
CA PRO A 21 -3.23 6.94 7.91
C PRO A 21 -2.58 5.55 7.79
N GLY A 22 -1.25 5.52 7.70
CA GLY A 22 -0.48 4.28 7.56
C GLY A 22 -0.32 3.78 6.12
N ALA A 23 -1.01 4.35 5.12
CA ALA A 23 -0.91 3.90 3.73
C ALA A 23 0.53 4.07 3.18
N ILE A 24 1.14 5.22 3.45
CA ILE A 24 2.50 5.54 2.97
C ILE A 24 3.53 4.63 3.66
N GLU A 25 3.43 4.46 4.98
CA GLU A 25 4.31 3.61 5.79
C GLU A 25 4.20 2.14 5.37
N THR A 26 2.98 1.68 5.09
CA THR A 26 2.71 0.33 4.59
C THR A 26 3.39 0.10 3.24
N LEU A 27 3.19 1.00 2.29
CA LEU A 27 3.80 0.89 0.96
C LEU A 27 5.34 0.93 1.03
N LYS A 28 5.91 1.80 1.88
CA LYS A 28 7.36 1.84 2.13
C LYS A 28 7.87 0.51 2.68
N THR A 29 7.17 -0.05 3.67
CA THR A 29 7.53 -1.33 4.30
C THR A 29 7.49 -2.48 3.30
N LEU A 30 6.45 -2.56 2.47
CA LEU A 30 6.33 -3.59 1.43
C LEU A 30 7.47 -3.49 0.41
N ARG A 31 7.78 -2.27 -0.06
CA ARG A 31 8.90 -2.03 -0.99
C ARG A 31 10.25 -2.41 -0.39
N GLN A 32 10.52 -2.05 0.86
CA GLN A 32 11.75 -2.43 1.57
C GLN A 32 11.92 -3.94 1.71
N ARG A 33 10.81 -4.68 1.79
CA ARG A 33 10.80 -6.14 1.84
C ARG A 33 10.88 -6.81 0.47
N GLY A 34 11.01 -6.03 -0.61
CA GLY A 34 11.02 -6.55 -1.99
C GLY A 34 9.66 -7.05 -2.48
N VAL A 35 8.57 -6.70 -1.79
CA VAL A 35 7.21 -7.03 -2.22
C VAL A 35 6.76 -6.00 -3.24
N LYS A 36 6.33 -6.47 -4.42
CA LYS A 36 5.77 -5.61 -5.46
C LYS A 36 4.31 -5.28 -5.12
N VAL A 37 3.97 -3.99 -5.15
CA VAL A 37 2.59 -3.54 -5.01
C VAL A 37 2.03 -3.32 -6.41
N VAL A 38 0.87 -3.91 -6.68
CA VAL A 38 0.14 -3.83 -7.96
C VAL A 38 -1.24 -3.25 -7.78
#